data_AF-A0A939H8M6-F1
#
_entry.id   AF-A0A939H8M6-F1
#
_cell.length_a   1.000
_cell.length_b   1.000
_cell.length_c   1.000
_cell.angle_alpha   90.00
_cell.angle_beta   90.00
_cell.angle_gamma   90.00
#
_symmetry.space_group_name_H-M   'P 1'
#
loop_
_entity.id
_entity.type
_entity.pdbx_description
1 polymer ?
#
loop_
_entity_poly.entity_id
_entity_poly.type
_entity_poly.pdbx_seq_one_letter_code
_entity_poly.pdbx_strand_id
1 'polypeptide(L)'
;HPSQGAYIIYTSGTTGQPKGVVVTHRGLSNYTQGVLSKTNIEENVTSMAMVSTVAADLGNTTLFGALCRGCTLHMIPTDVAFEADLFAKYMATHQVDVLKIVPSHLQGLLSAAEPAKVLP
;
A
#
# COMPACT_ATOMS: atom_id res chain seq x y z
N HIS A 1 -17.02 -16.95 5.36
CA HIS A 1 -16.44 -17.92 6.34
C HIS A 1 -14.91 -17.79 6.37
N PRO A 2 -14.21 -17.89 7.52
CA PRO A 2 -12.77 -17.57 7.61
C PRO A 2 -11.84 -18.41 6.71
N SER A 3 -12.22 -19.65 6.40
CA SER A 3 -11.44 -20.53 5.52
C SER A 3 -11.71 -20.33 4.01
N GLN A 4 -12.70 -19.52 3.64
CA GLN A 4 -12.98 -19.23 2.23
C GLN A 4 -11.93 -18.27 1.65
N GLY A 5 -11.73 -18.36 0.34
CA GLY A 5 -10.90 -17.40 -0.40
C GLY A 5 -11.46 -15.99 -0.29
N ALA A 6 -10.60 -15.03 0.05
CA ALA A 6 -10.85 -13.60 0.07
C ALA A 6 -10.44 -12.93 -1.26
N TYR A 7 -9.32 -13.36 -1.84
CA TYR A 7 -8.87 -12.88 -3.15
C TYR A 7 -7.98 -13.91 -3.87
N ILE A 8 -7.81 -13.70 -5.17
CA ILE A 8 -6.88 -14.42 -6.03
C ILE A 8 -6.00 -13.40 -6.74
N ILE A 9 -4.68 -13.54 -6.61
CA ILE A 9 -3.70 -12.76 -7.39
C ILE A 9 -2.91 -13.70 -8.27
N TYR A 10 -2.77 -13.33 -9.55
CA TYR A 10 -1.99 -14.09 -10.52
C TYR A 10 -0.55 -13.60 -10.54
N THR A 11 0.41 -14.52 -10.49
CA THR A 11 1.84 -14.23 -10.57
C THR A 11 2.48 -14.98 -11.73
N SER A 12 3.63 -14.48 -12.21
CA SER A 12 4.39 -15.13 -13.29
C SER A 12 4.81 -16.55 -12.88
N GLY A 13 4.33 -17.56 -13.60
CA GLY A 13 4.77 -18.93 -13.40
C GLY A 13 6.08 -19.21 -14.14
N THR A 14 6.93 -20.05 -13.55
CA THR A 14 8.18 -20.52 -14.16
C THR A 14 7.98 -21.28 -15.47
N THR A 15 6.76 -21.76 -15.74
CA THR A 15 6.36 -22.48 -16.95
C THR A 15 5.78 -21.56 -18.04
N GLY A 16 5.80 -20.24 -17.84
CA GLY A 16 5.20 -19.25 -18.74
C GLY A 16 3.68 -19.07 -18.59
N GLN A 17 3.03 -19.89 -17.76
CA GLN A 17 1.61 -19.76 -17.44
C GLN A 17 1.42 -19.12 -16.05
N PRO A 18 0.60 -18.06 -15.91
CA PRO A 18 0.36 -17.44 -14.61
C PRO A 18 -0.25 -18.42 -13.60
N LYS A 19 0.19 -18.34 -12.34
CA LYS A 19 -0.34 -19.13 -11.23
C LYS A 19 -1.21 -18.25 -10.34
N GLY A 20 -2.46 -18.69 -10.09
CA GLY A 20 -3.37 -18.01 -9.17
C GLY A 20 -3.07 -18.40 -7.72
N VAL A 21 -2.78 -17.41 -6.87
CA VAL A 21 -2.59 -17.60 -5.43
C VAL A 21 -3.89 -17.22 -4.72
N VAL A 22 -4.55 -18.21 -4.11
CA VAL A 22 -5.77 -17.99 -3.33
C VAL A 22 -5.40 -17.67 -1.89
N VAL A 23 -5.79 -16.49 -1.41
CA VAL A 23 -5.60 -16.09 0.00
C VAL A 23 -6.94 -16.15 0.71
N THR A 24 -6.99 -16.77 1.88
CA THR A 24 -8.22 -16.92 2.68
C THR A 24 -8.51 -15.66 3.50
N HIS A 25 -9.77 -15.46 3.91
CA HIS A 25 -10.14 -14.39 4.85
C HIS A 25 -9.32 -14.44 6.15
N ARG A 26 -9.08 -15.63 6.70
CA ARG A 26 -8.22 -15.81 7.88
C ARG A 26 -6.78 -15.39 7.61
N GLY A 27 -6.24 -15.77 6.45
CA GLY A 27 -4.88 -15.39 6.05
C GLY A 27 -4.72 -13.87 5.92
N LEU A 28 -5.67 -13.21 5.26
CA LEU A 28 -5.73 -11.76 5.14
C LEU A 28 -5.82 -11.08 6.52
N SER A 29 -6.75 -11.51 7.37
CA SER A 29 -6.93 -10.95 8.71
C SER A 29 -5.66 -11.09 9.56
N ASN A 30 -5.02 -12.26 9.53
CA ASN A 30 -3.78 -12.52 10.26
C ASN A 30 -2.63 -11.65 9.74
N TYR A 31 -2.52 -11.50 8.42
CA TYR A 31 -1.52 -10.62 7.81
C TYR A 31 -1.71 -9.16 8.25
N THR A 32 -2.90 -8.61 8.09
CA THR A 32 -3.19 -7.20 8.42
C THR A 32 -2.91 -6.92 9.90
N GLN A 33 -3.44 -7.74 10.81
CA GLN A 33 -3.20 -7.56 12.25
C GLN A 33 -1.71 -7.73 12.60
N GLY A 34 -1.06 -8.76 12.04
CA GLY A 34 0.34 -9.05 12.32
C GLY A 34 1.33 -8.01 11.79
N VAL A 35 1.02 -7.36 10.66
CA VAL A 35 1.82 -6.22 10.17
C VAL A 35 1.60 -5.02 11.06
N LEU A 36 0.34 -4.64 11.30
CA LEU A 36 0.01 -3.48 12.13
C LEU A 36 0.59 -3.57 13.55
N SER A 37 0.63 -4.76 14.14
CA SER A 37 1.21 -4.96 15.47
C SER A 37 2.74 -4.93 15.50
N LYS A 38 3.41 -5.12 14.35
CA LYS A 38 4.88 -5.16 14.24
C LYS A 38 5.48 -3.88 13.70
N THR A 39 4.69 -3.09 12.99
CA THR A 39 5.06 -1.74 12.58
C THR A 39 4.82 -0.80 13.76
N ASN A 40 5.78 0.07 14.07
CA ASN A 40 5.58 1.18 15.02
C ASN A 40 4.66 2.27 14.44
N ILE A 41 3.55 1.88 13.83
CA ILE A 41 2.50 2.79 13.39
C ILE A 41 1.82 3.27 14.68
N GLU A 42 1.99 4.55 14.97
CA GLU A 42 1.46 5.18 16.18
C GLU A 42 -0.07 5.08 16.24
N GLU A 43 -0.63 5.17 17.45
CA GLU A 43 -2.08 5.11 17.65
C GLU A 43 -2.82 6.30 17.02
N ASN A 44 -2.13 7.42 16.81
CA ASN A 44 -2.65 8.65 16.21
C ASN A 44 -2.73 8.63 14.68
N VAL A 45 -2.33 7.54 14.00
CA VAL A 45 -2.42 7.48 12.52
C VAL A 45 -3.86 7.62 12.04
N THR A 46 -4.08 8.60 11.16
CA THR A 46 -5.39 8.97 10.63
C THR A 46 -5.57 8.65 9.16
N SER A 47 -4.48 8.39 8.43
CA SER A 47 -4.49 8.22 6.98
C SER A 47 -3.40 7.27 6.45
N MET A 48 -3.70 6.56 5.37
CA MET A 48 -2.72 5.73 4.65
C MET A 48 -2.88 5.92 3.14
N ALA A 49 -1.81 5.80 2.37
CA ALA A 49 -1.86 5.90 0.91
C ALA A 49 -1.69 4.54 0.21
N MET A 50 -2.47 4.34 -0.85
CA MET A 50 -2.30 3.28 -1.82
C MET A 50 -1.93 3.90 -3.17
N VAL A 51 -0.73 3.55 -3.65
CA VAL A 51 -0.17 3.98 -4.95
C VAL A 51 0.03 2.82 -5.92
N SER A 52 -0.11 1.59 -5.41
CA SER A 52 0.13 0.37 -6.18
C SER A 52 -1.17 -0.16 -6.78
N THR A 53 -1.02 -0.96 -7.84
CA THR A 53 -2.16 -1.66 -8.44
C THR A 53 -2.81 -2.63 -7.45
N VAL A 54 -4.13 -2.72 -7.50
CA VAL A 54 -4.92 -3.75 -6.77
C VAL A 54 -4.63 -5.18 -7.26
N ALA A 55 -3.98 -5.32 -8.41
CA ALA A 55 -3.57 -6.62 -8.95
C ALA A 55 -2.34 -7.22 -8.25
N ALA A 56 -1.67 -6.46 -7.38
CA ALA A 56 -0.56 -6.91 -6.55
C ALA A 56 -0.94 -6.78 -5.06
N ASP A 57 -0.36 -7.62 -4.22
CA ASP A 57 -0.65 -7.62 -2.77
C ASP A 57 0.12 -6.52 -2.01
N LEU A 58 1.00 -5.78 -2.68
CA LEU A 58 1.79 -4.71 -2.07
C LEU A 58 0.90 -3.69 -1.35
N GLY A 59 -0.18 -3.24 -2.01
CA GLY A 59 -1.12 -2.24 -1.48
C GLY A 59 -2.06 -2.77 -0.40
N ASN A 60 -2.15 -4.09 -0.19
CA ASN A 60 -3.07 -4.67 0.80
C ASN A 60 -2.77 -4.19 2.21
N THR A 61 -1.51 -3.89 2.54
CA THR A 61 -1.15 -3.35 3.86
C THR A 61 -1.84 -2.03 4.16
N THR A 62 -1.82 -1.07 3.23
CA THR A 62 -2.41 0.25 3.44
C THR A 62 -3.91 0.23 3.22
N LEU A 63 -4.41 -0.56 2.25
CA LEU A 63 -5.84 -0.76 2.02
C LEU A 63 -6.54 -1.34 3.25
N PHE A 64 -6.14 -2.53 3.69
CA PHE A 64 -6.80 -3.17 4.84
C PHE A 64 -6.35 -2.54 6.16
N GLY A 65 -5.14 -1.99 6.23
CA GLY A 65 -4.68 -1.23 7.39
C GLY A 65 -5.57 -0.04 7.70
N ALA A 66 -5.89 0.77 6.68
CA ALA A 66 -6.76 1.93 6.85
C ALA A 66 -8.19 1.51 7.20
N LEU A 67 -8.77 0.59 6.41
CA LEU A 67 -10.17 0.16 6.60
C LEU A 67 -10.40 -0.54 7.95
N CYS A 68 -9.46 -1.36 8.43
CA CYS A 68 -9.60 -2.03 9.72
C CYS A 68 -9.36 -1.11 10.93
N ARG A 69 -8.70 0.04 10.74
CA ARG A 69 -8.45 1.02 11.81
C ARG A 69 -9.40 2.22 11.77
N GLY A 70 -10.24 2.34 10.74
CA GLY A 70 -11.09 3.51 10.52
C GLY A 70 -10.32 4.75 10.04
N CYS A 71 -9.13 4.57 9.46
CA CYS A 71 -8.34 5.65 8.87
C CYS A 71 -8.84 5.98 7.46
N THR A 72 -8.51 7.18 6.98
CA THR A 72 -8.70 7.58 5.59
C THR A 72 -7.75 6.79 4.68
N LEU A 73 -8.27 6.27 3.56
CA LEU A 73 -7.44 5.68 2.50
C LEU A 73 -7.31 6.66 1.34
N HIS A 74 -6.09 7.15 1.11
CA HIS A 74 -5.76 7.95 -0.07
C HIS A 74 -5.46 7.03 -1.26
N MET A 75 -6.39 7.00 -2.21
CA MET A 75 -6.19 6.36 -3.50
C MET A 75 -5.49 7.36 -4.43
N ILE A 76 -4.16 7.29 -4.50
CA ILE A 76 -3.39 8.26 -5.28
C ILE A 76 -3.38 7.80 -6.75
N PRO A 77 -3.84 8.65 -7.69
CA PRO A 77 -3.82 8.32 -9.11
C PRO A 77 -2.42 7.98 -9.63
N THR A 78 -2.31 7.07 -10.59
CA THR A 78 -1.01 6.58 -11.10
C THR A 78 -0.16 7.71 -11.71
N ASP A 79 -0.76 8.64 -12.43
CA ASP A 79 -0.08 9.81 -12.99
C ASP A 79 0.53 10.71 -11.91
N VAL A 80 -0.14 10.85 -10.76
CA VAL A 80 0.41 11.55 -9.57
C VAL A 80 1.45 10.69 -8.85
N ALA A 81 1.21 9.39 -8.71
CA ALA A 81 2.07 8.48 -7.97
C ALA A 81 3.47 8.30 -8.60
N PHE A 82 3.60 8.50 -9.91
CA PHE A 82 4.86 8.32 -10.63
C PHE A 82 5.53 9.64 -11.05
N GLU A 83 4.91 10.79 -10.75
CA GLU A 83 5.51 12.12 -10.93
C GLU A 83 5.97 12.67 -9.58
N ALA A 84 7.29 12.81 -9.40
CA ALA A 84 7.90 13.07 -8.10
C ALA A 84 7.39 14.38 -7.46
N ASP A 85 7.28 15.46 -8.23
CA ASP A 85 6.81 16.76 -7.72
C ASP A 85 5.31 16.77 -7.43
N LEU A 86 4.49 16.09 -8.25
CA LEU A 86 3.06 15.95 -8.01
C LEU A 86 2.80 15.12 -6.75
N PHE A 87 3.56 14.05 -6.56
CA PHE A 87 3.49 13.22 -5.37
C PHE A 87 3.89 14.00 -4.11
N ALA A 88 5.03 14.70 -4.14
CA ALA A 88 5.47 15.53 -3.02
C ALA A 88 4.42 16.60 -2.65
N LYS A 89 3.81 17.24 -3.66
CA LYS A 89 2.69 18.18 -3.43
C LYS A 89 1.48 17.51 -2.81
N TYR A 90 1.12 16.31 -3.26
CA TYR A 90 -0.02 15.56 -2.71
C TYR A 90 0.23 15.22 -1.23
N MET A 91 1.40 14.66 -0.91
CA MET A 91 1.79 14.28 0.44
C MET A 91 1.80 15.47 1.39
N ALA A 92 2.41 16.60 0.98
CA ALA A 92 2.42 17.83 1.78
C ALA A 92 1.02 18.43 2.01
N THR A 93 0.09 18.27 1.06
CA THR A 93 -1.27 18.81 1.18
C THR A 93 -2.15 17.96 2.08
N HIS A 94 -2.01 16.62 2.01
CA HIS A 94 -2.93 15.69 2.65
C HIS A 94 -2.38 15.09 3.95
N GLN A 95 -1.09 15.26 4.25
CA GLN A 95 -0.44 14.75 5.46
C GLN A 95 -0.67 13.24 5.65
N VAL A 96 -0.34 12.46 4.62
CA VAL A 96 -0.47 11.00 4.66
C VAL A 96 0.48 10.44 5.71
N ASP A 97 -0.03 9.66 6.67
CA ASP A 97 0.77 9.13 7.78
C ASP A 97 1.54 7.85 7.42
N VAL A 98 0.97 7.02 6.54
CA VAL A 98 1.55 5.70 6.19
C VAL A 98 1.60 5.50 4.69
N LEU A 99 2.81 5.18 4.21
CA LEU A 99 3.09 4.83 2.83
C LEU A 99 3.84 3.50 2.77
N LYS A 100 3.43 2.61 1.87
CA LYS A 100 4.15 1.36 1.58
C LYS A 100 4.43 1.27 0.08
N ILE A 101 5.72 1.34 -0.26
CA ILE A 101 6.22 1.33 -1.64
C ILE A 101 7.46 0.45 -1.77
N VAL A 102 7.84 0.12 -3.00
CA VAL A 102 9.09 -0.59 -3.30
C VAL A 102 10.28 0.38 -3.34
N PRO A 103 11.52 -0.09 -3.10
CA PRO A 103 12.70 0.78 -3.09
C PRO A 103 12.92 1.57 -4.39
N SER A 104 12.64 0.97 -5.56
CA SER A 104 12.79 1.66 -6.85
C SER A 104 11.80 2.81 -7.02
N HIS A 105 10.58 2.67 -6.48
CA HIS A 105 9.58 3.73 -6.50
C HIS A 105 10.00 4.87 -5.56
N LEU A 106 10.48 4.54 -4.36
CA LEU A 106 11.06 5.53 -3.45
C LEU A 106 12.20 6.30 -4.11
N GLN A 107 13.13 5.60 -4.76
CA GLN A 107 14.25 6.23 -5.45
C GLN A 107 13.79 7.21 -6.55
N GLY A 108 12.73 6.85 -7.29
CA GLY A 108 12.13 7.74 -8.29
C GLY A 108 11.53 8.99 -7.65
N LEU A 109 10.78 8.83 -6.56
CA LEU A 109 10.14 9.95 -5.86
C LEU A 109 11.14 10.91 -5.20
N LEU A 110 12.28 10.41 -4.73
CA LEU A 110 13.35 11.24 -4.16
C LEU A 110 14.02 12.18 -5.17
N SER A 111 13.66 12.12 -6.46
CA SER A 111 14.08 13.09 -7.48
C SER A 111 13.25 14.37 -7.52
N ALA A 112 12.21 14.50 -6.67
CA ALA A 112 11.41 15.71 -6.54
C ALA A 112 12.29 16.94 -6.21
N ALA A 113 11.82 18.14 -6.55
CA ALA A 113 12.47 19.40 -6.19
C ALA A 113 12.60 19.57 -4.67
N GLU A 114 11.64 19.04 -3.91
CA GLU A 114 11.64 19.04 -2.45
C GLU A 114 11.47 17.61 -1.89
N PRO A 115 12.54 16.78 -1.87
CA PRO A 115 12.45 15.36 -1.47
C PRO A 115 11.95 15.14 -0.04
N ALA A 116 12.16 16.12 0.85
CA ALA A 116 11.66 16.08 2.22
C ALA A 116 10.12 16.06 2.32
N LYS A 117 9.40 16.45 1.26
CA LYS A 117 7.93 16.44 1.20
C LYS A 117 7.34 15.12 0.67
N VAL A 118 8.18 14.18 0.24
CA VAL A 118 7.75 12.91 -0.36
C VAL A 118 7.30 11.90 0.69
N LEU A 119 7.93 11.92 1.86
CA LEU A 119 7.73 10.92 2.90
C LEU A 119 6.77 11.46 3.98
N PRO A 120 5.95 10.57 4.58
CA PRO A 120 5.27 10.84 5.85
C PRO A 120 6.23 11.30 6.95
#